data_AF-W2D018-F1
#
_entry.id   AF-W2D018-F1
#
_cell.length_a   1.000
_cell.length_b   1.000
_cell.length_c   1.000
_cell.angle_alpha   90.00
_cell.angle_beta   90.00
_cell.angle_gamma   90.00
#
_symmetry.space_group_name_H-M   'P 1'
#
loop_
_entity.id
_entity.type
_entity.pdbx_description
1 polymer ?
#
loop_
_entity_poly.entity_id
_entity_poly.type
_entity_poly.pdbx_seq_one_letter_code
_entity_poly.pdbx_strand_id
1 'polypeptide(L)'
;MNQIRQWIDEGRITDAIELLNDYLATHPNSDEALYLRGRAHRKAGRIREAINDYLASAAINPDGPAARAYRMEIEIMDFYDRNLYNP
;
A
#
# COMPACT_ATOMS: atom_id res chain seq x y z
N MET A 1 3.10 -14.66 -3.35
CA MET A 1 2.99 -13.25 -3.82
C MET A 1 2.57 -13.09 -5.30
N ASN A 2 2.95 -13.96 -6.25
CA ASN A 2 2.54 -13.84 -7.67
C ASN A 2 1.01 -13.88 -7.89
N GLN A 3 0.32 -14.81 -7.22
CA GLN A 3 -1.14 -14.91 -7.26
C GLN A 3 -1.83 -13.63 -6.73
N ILE A 4 -1.30 -13.04 -5.66
CA ILE A 4 -1.82 -11.78 -5.09
C ILE A 4 -1.68 -10.64 -6.10
N ARG A 5 -0.55 -10.55 -6.81
CA ARG A 5 -0.37 -9.56 -7.89
C ARG A 5 -1.43 -9.72 -8.97
N GLN A 6 -1.65 -10.95 -9.42
CA GLN A 6 -2.68 -11.26 -10.40
C GLN A 6 -4.09 -10.86 -9.91
N TRP A 7 -4.46 -11.21 -8.67
CA TRP A 7 -5.74 -10.81 -8.09
C TRP A 7 -5.91 -9.30 -7.99
N ILE A 8 -4.86 -8.57 -7.61
CA ILE A 8 -4.88 -7.10 -7.62
C ILE A 8 -5.16 -6.61 -9.03
N ASP A 9 -4.48 -7.15 -10.04
CA ASP A 9 -4.63 -6.71 -11.44
C ASP A 9 -6.02 -7.06 -12.01
N GLU A 10 -6.57 -8.22 -11.67
CA GLU A 10 -7.94 -8.67 -12.00
C GLU A 10 -9.06 -7.93 -11.25
N GLY A 11 -8.73 -7.15 -10.21
CA GLY A 11 -9.73 -6.43 -9.41
C GLY A 11 -10.36 -7.27 -8.29
N ARG A 12 -9.82 -8.46 -8.01
CA ARG A 12 -10.17 -9.27 -6.83
C ARG A 12 -9.51 -8.71 -5.57
N ILE A 13 -9.85 -7.46 -5.26
CA ILE A 13 -9.12 -6.65 -4.26
C ILE A 13 -9.38 -7.16 -2.84
N THR A 14 -10.61 -7.56 -2.53
CA THR A 14 -10.97 -8.09 -1.20
C THR A 14 -10.16 -9.33 -0.86
N ASP A 15 -10.17 -10.34 -1.76
CA ASP A 15 -9.41 -11.59 -1.57
C ASP A 15 -7.91 -11.34 -1.41
N ALA A 16 -7.35 -10.39 -2.18
CA ALA A 16 -5.96 -10.02 -2.08
C ALA A 16 -5.62 -9.39 -0.72
N ILE A 17 -6.47 -8.47 -0.22
CA ILE A 17 -6.28 -7.82 1.08
C ILE A 17 -6.38 -8.82 2.23
N GLU A 18 -7.37 -9.72 2.20
CA GLU A 18 -7.55 -10.74 3.24
C GLU A 18 -6.32 -11.64 3.33
N LEU A 19 -5.86 -12.17 2.20
CA LEU A 19 -4.68 -13.03 2.17
C LEU A 19 -3.41 -12.31 2.63
N LEU A 20 -3.27 -11.02 2.30
CA LEU A 20 -2.15 -10.20 2.74
C LEU A 20 -2.21 -9.91 4.24
N ASN A 21 -3.40 -9.72 4.82
CA ASN A 21 -3.57 -9.55 6.26
C ASN A 21 -3.13 -10.79 7.03
N ASP A 22 -3.58 -11.97 6.59
CA ASP A 22 -3.20 -13.25 7.22
C ASP A 22 -1.68 -13.48 7.12
N TYR A 23 -1.09 -13.14 5.98
CA TYR A 23 0.36 -13.23 5.80
C TYR A 23 1.12 -12.26 6.72
N LEU A 24 0.67 -11.01 6.80
CA LEU A 24 1.29 -9.97 7.64
C LEU A 24 1.11 -10.23 9.14
N ALA A 25 0.09 -10.98 9.55
CA ALA A 25 -0.06 -11.42 10.94
C ALA A 25 1.11 -12.31 11.41
N THR A 26 1.75 -13.03 10.50
CA THR A 26 2.91 -13.90 10.79
C THR A 26 4.23 -13.31 10.30
N HIS A 27 4.20 -12.41 9.32
CA HIS A 27 5.36 -11.75 8.72
C HIS A 27 5.20 -10.22 8.73
N PRO A 28 5.12 -9.57 9.91
CA PRO A 28 4.75 -8.17 10.01
C PRO A 28 5.71 -7.21 9.30
N ASN A 29 6.96 -7.63 9.10
CA ASN A 29 8.01 -6.82 8.47
C ASN A 29 8.31 -7.25 7.02
N SER A 30 7.36 -7.90 6.33
CA SER A 30 7.50 -8.18 4.91
C SER A 30 7.23 -6.92 4.10
N ASP A 31 8.30 -6.28 3.60
CA ASP A 31 8.22 -5.10 2.74
C ASP A 31 7.39 -5.38 1.48
N GLU A 32 7.56 -6.55 0.86
CA GLU A 32 6.79 -6.98 -0.31
C GLU A 32 5.29 -7.10 0.00
N ALA A 33 4.92 -7.71 1.13
CA ALA A 33 3.51 -7.88 1.50
C ALA A 33 2.85 -6.55 1.83
N LEU A 34 3.53 -5.67 2.59
CA LEU A 34 3.06 -4.31 2.88
C LEU A 34 2.88 -3.52 1.58
N TYR A 35 3.84 -3.59 0.66
CA TYR A 35 3.74 -2.93 -0.64
C TYR A 35 2.53 -3.44 -1.46
N LEU A 36 2.32 -4.75 -1.52
CA LEU A 36 1.18 -5.32 -2.25
C LEU A 36 -0.16 -4.95 -1.59
N ARG A 37 -0.21 -4.87 -0.25
CA ARG A 37 -1.43 -4.47 0.46
C ARG A 37 -1.74 -3.00 0.24
N GLY A 38 -0.70 -2.15 0.22
CA GLY A 38 -0.83 -0.75 -0.19
C GLY A 38 -1.36 -0.60 -1.61
N ARG A 39 -0.86 -1.39 -2.57
CA ARG A 39 -1.39 -1.44 -3.95
C ARG A 39 -2.86 -1.83 -3.99
N ALA A 40 -3.25 -2.84 -3.22
CA ALA A 40 -4.62 -3.30 -3.14
C ALA A 40 -5.55 -2.23 -2.54
N HIS A 41 -5.15 -1.61 -1.41
CA HIS A 41 -5.90 -0.51 -0.80
C HIS A 41 -6.06 0.67 -1.74
N ARG A 42 -5.00 1.07 -2.45
CA ARG A 42 -5.06 2.13 -3.46
C ARG A 42 -6.11 1.82 -4.54
N LYS A 43 -6.10 0.59 -5.06
CA LYS A 43 -7.06 0.16 -6.10
C LYS A 43 -8.50 0.05 -5.56
N ALA A 44 -8.69 -0.15 -4.25
CA ALA A 44 -9.97 -0.06 -3.57
C ALA A 44 -10.43 1.39 -3.25
N GLY A 45 -9.65 2.42 -3.58
CA GLY A 45 -9.92 3.81 -3.20
C GLY A 45 -9.64 4.13 -1.72
N ARG A 46 -9.01 3.20 -0.99
CA ARG A 46 -8.63 3.33 0.42
C ARG A 46 -7.26 3.98 0.54
N ILE A 47 -7.18 5.26 0.16
CA ILE A 47 -5.90 5.98 -0.02
C ILE A 47 -5.11 6.10 1.29
N ARG A 48 -5.78 6.34 2.43
CA ARG A 48 -5.10 6.46 3.73
C ARG A 48 -4.43 5.15 4.14
N GLU A 49 -5.13 4.03 4.00
CA GLU A 49 -4.56 2.71 4.28
C GLU A 49 -3.40 2.39 3.31
N ALA A 50 -3.52 2.77 2.03
CA ALA A 50 -2.45 2.61 1.07
C ALA A 50 -1.17 3.36 1.47
N ILE A 51 -1.31 4.62 1.90
CA ILE A 51 -0.19 5.45 2.36
C ILE A 51 0.48 4.82 3.57
N ASN A 52 -0.30 4.36 4.56
CA ASN A 52 0.25 3.71 5.76
C ASN A 52 1.05 2.45 5.41
N ASP A 53 0.54 1.62 4.51
CA ASP A 53 1.23 0.41 4.06
C ASP A 53 2.50 0.71 3.26
N TYR A 54 2.45 1.70 2.37
CA TYR A 54 3.64 2.13 1.63
C TYR A 54 4.69 2.74 2.56
N LEU A 55 4.28 3.51 3.55
CA LEU A 55 5.19 4.07 4.56
C LEU A 55 5.87 2.97 5.36
N ALA A 56 5.10 1.98 5.85
CA ALA A 56 5.65 0.84 6.59
C ALA A 56 6.62 0.01 5.73
N SER A 57 6.25 -0.26 4.47
CA SER A 57 7.13 -0.97 3.52
C SER A 57 8.41 -0.19 3.24
N ALA A 58 8.32 1.12 2.98
CA ALA A 58 9.47 1.98 2.72
C ALA A 58 10.39 2.16 3.94
N ALA A 59 9.86 2.07 5.16
CA ALA A 59 10.67 2.07 6.37
C ALA A 59 11.54 0.80 6.50
N ILE A 60 11.09 -0.33 5.94
CA ILE A 60 11.82 -1.60 5.93
C ILE A 60 12.80 -1.66 4.74
N ASN A 61 12.33 -1.27 3.56
CA ASN A 61 13.10 -1.27 2.31
C ASN A 61 12.99 0.10 1.61
N PRO A 62 13.87 1.07 1.96
CA PRO A 62 13.83 2.43 1.43
C PRO A 62 14.08 2.53 -0.08
N ASP A 63 14.81 1.57 -0.66
CA ASP A 63 15.12 1.50 -2.09
C ASP A 63 14.05 0.73 -2.88
N GLY A 64 13.04 0.19 -2.17
CA GLY A 64 11.93 -0.56 -2.74
C GLY A 64 10.89 0.31 -3.46
N PRO A 65 9.96 -0.33 -4.21
CA PRO A 65 8.95 0.39 -4.97
C PRO A 65 7.96 1.18 -4.10
N ALA A 66 7.83 0.82 -2.83
CA ALA A 66 6.95 1.48 -1.87
C ALA A 66 7.35 2.92 -1.58
N ALA A 67 8.64 3.25 -1.54
CA ALA A 67 9.10 4.62 -1.29
C ALA A 67 8.61 5.57 -2.39
N ARG A 68 8.67 5.12 -3.65
CA ARG A 68 8.13 5.89 -4.78
C ARG A 68 6.60 5.96 -4.73
N ALA A 69 5.94 4.85 -4.43
CA ALA A 69 4.47 4.81 -4.31
C ALA A 69 3.97 5.77 -3.22
N TYR A 70 4.58 5.74 -2.03
CA TYR A 70 4.29 6.67 -0.93
C TYR A 70 4.40 8.13 -1.38
N ARG A 71 5.54 8.52 -1.97
CA ARG A 71 5.74 9.90 -2.46
C ARG A 71 4.69 10.31 -3.48
N MET A 72 4.36 9.44 -4.43
CA MET A 72 3.32 9.72 -5.43
C MET A 72 1.94 9.94 -4.80
N GLU A 73 1.54 9.12 -3.82
CA GLU A 73 0.25 9.31 -3.14
C GLU A 73 0.21 10.61 -2.32
N ILE A 74 1.31 10.96 -1.66
CA ILE A 74 1.43 12.21 -0.90
C ILE A 74 1.36 13.42 -1.83
N GLU A 75 2.12 13.42 -2.94
CA GLU A 75 2.09 14.50 -3.93
C GLU A 75 0.69 14.70 -4.53
N ILE A 76 -0.02 13.59 -4.82
CA ILE A 76 -1.42 13.62 -5.27
C ILE A 76 -2.29 14.27 -4.19
N MET A 77 -2.18 13.82 -2.94
CA MET A 77 -2.96 14.36 -1.83
C MET A 77 -2.69 15.86 -1.61
N ASP A 78 -1.43 16.28 -1.65
CA ASP A 78 -1.01 17.68 -1.56
C ASP A 78 -1.60 18.56 -2.66
N PHE A 79 -1.67 18.03 -3.89
CA PHE A 79 -2.25 18.74 -5.02
C PHE A 79 -3.76 18.97 -4.84
N TYR A 80 -4.49 17.95 -4.36
CA TYR A 80 -5.94 18.00 -4.23
C TYR A 80 -6.42 18.66 -2.92
N ASP A 81 -5.67 18.53 -1.83
CA ASP A 81 -6.05 18.98 -0.49
C ASP A 81 -4.89 19.72 0.20
N ARG A 82 -4.66 20.98 -0.19
CA ARG A 82 -3.68 21.88 0.47
C ARG A 82 -3.91 22.10 1.97
N ASN A 83 -5.02 21.61 2.54
CA ASN A 83 -5.38 21.77 3.94
C ASN A 83 -5.23 20.48 4.79
N LEU A 84 -4.80 19.35 4.22
CA LEU A 84 -4.63 18.10 4.98
C LEU A 84 -3.37 18.07 5.86
N TYR A 85 -2.44 19.01 5.63
CA TYR A 85 -1.20 19.18 6.38
C TYR A 85 -1.29 20.16 7.56
N ASN A 86 -2.49 20.65 7.90
CA ASN A 86 -2.65 21.58 9.01
C ASN A 86 -3.57 21.00 10.11
N PRO A 87 -3.01 20.40 11.19
CA PRO A 87 -3.74 20.22 12.44
C PRO A 87 -4.15 21.56 13.08
#